data_AF-A0AAV8X149-F1
#
_entry.id   AF-A0AAV8X149-F1
#
_cell.length_a   1.000
_cell.length_b   1.000
_cell.length_c   1.000
_cell.angle_alpha   90.00
_cell.angle_beta   90.00
_cell.angle_gamma   90.00
#
_symmetry.space_group_name_H-M   'P 1'
#
loop_
_entity.id
_entity.type
_entity.pdbx_description
1 polymer ?
#
loop_
_entity_poly.entity_id
_entity_poly.type
_entity_poly.pdbx_seq_one_letter_code
_entity_poly.pdbx_strand_id
1 'polypeptide(L)'
;MRENKKTDAVTTKETNEAWRNITQEFNSSGPSCPRDVECLKRCYDNRKKLLRRSVAFQRRELYRTGGGLPNVTEKKEPGDDLLLSIVCDKVVNGMDNPVDGDAIELISDFAQPSFQLTLSEQPDYDDNIEIIYENDVLKKM
;
A
#
# COMPACT_ATOMS: atom_id res chain seq x y z
N MET A 1 30.38 -20.05 20.67
CA MET A 1 29.99 -18.80 21.32
C MET A 1 28.47 -18.80 21.45
N ARG A 2 27.92 -18.66 22.65
CA ARG A 2 26.47 -18.61 22.90
C ARG A 2 26.11 -17.13 22.97
N GLU A 3 25.40 -16.64 21.97
CA GLU A 3 25.00 -15.24 21.86
C GLU A 3 24.14 -14.86 23.07
N ASN A 4 24.58 -13.85 23.82
CA ASN A 4 23.84 -13.31 24.94
C ASN A 4 22.59 -12.58 24.43
N LYS A 5 21.51 -13.33 24.20
CA LYS A 5 20.17 -12.76 24.06
C LYS A 5 19.72 -12.28 25.45
N LYS A 6 20.22 -11.11 25.86
CA LYS A 6 19.67 -10.37 27.00
C LYS A 6 18.31 -9.82 26.56
N THR A 7 17.27 -10.65 26.64
CA THR A 7 15.89 -10.16 26.66
C THR A 7 15.73 -9.38 27.94
N ASP A 8 15.62 -8.06 27.82
CA ASP A 8 15.38 -7.20 28.95
C ASP A 8 13.99 -7.52 29.52
N ALA A 9 14.00 -8.19 30.68
CA ALA A 9 12.78 -8.58 31.37
C ALA A 9 11.95 -7.36 31.78
N VAL A 10 12.59 -6.19 31.95
CA VAL A 10 11.93 -4.90 32.23
C VAL A 10 11.11 -4.46 31.03
N THR A 11 11.72 -4.42 29.84
CA THR A 11 11.02 -4.04 28.60
C THR A 11 9.85 -4.95 28.28
N THR A 12 9.97 -6.25 28.58
CA THR A 12 8.86 -7.21 28.35
C THR A 12 7.69 -6.96 29.30
N LYS A 13 7.96 -6.62 30.57
CA LYS A 13 6.92 -6.27 31.55
C LYS A 13 6.22 -4.97 31.17
N GLU A 14 6.97 -3.93 30.84
CA GLU A 14 6.45 -2.62 30.42
C GLU A 14 5.60 -2.74 29.15
N THR A 15 6.08 -3.48 28.16
CA THR A 15 5.33 -3.74 26.92
C THR A 15 4.00 -4.43 27.25
N ASN A 16 4.02 -5.48 28.10
CA ASN A 16 2.80 -6.17 28.49
C ASN A 16 1.84 -5.29 29.28
N GLU A 17 2.34 -4.37 30.09
CA GLU A 17 1.53 -3.39 30.81
C GLU A 17 0.87 -2.38 29.87
N ALA A 18 1.63 -1.81 28.93
CA ALA A 18 1.09 -0.93 27.90
C ALA A 18 -0.06 -1.60 27.14
N TRP A 19 0.09 -2.88 26.78
CA TRP A 19 -0.96 -3.65 26.13
C TRP A 19 -2.20 -3.85 27.02
N ARG A 20 -2.04 -4.07 28.33
CA ARG A 20 -3.18 -4.15 29.25
C ARG A 20 -3.93 -2.82 29.32
N ASN A 21 -3.21 -1.70 29.36
CA ASN A 21 -3.80 -0.36 29.41
C ASN A 21 -4.61 -0.07 28.14
N ILE A 22 -4.03 -0.37 26.95
CA ILE A 22 -4.73 -0.24 25.66
C ILE A 22 -5.99 -1.10 25.63
N THR A 23 -5.93 -2.34 26.12
CA THR A 23 -7.11 -3.22 26.18
C THR A 23 -8.19 -2.67 27.11
N GLN A 24 -7.80 -2.12 28.27
CA GLN A 24 -8.74 -1.50 29.19
C GLN A 24 -9.41 -0.29 28.56
N GLU A 25 -8.64 0.62 27.95
CA GLU A 25 -9.15 1.80 27.26
C GLU A 25 -10.09 1.40 26.11
N PHE A 26 -9.68 0.45 25.28
CA PHE A 26 -10.49 -0.06 24.17
C PHE A 26 -11.81 -0.65 24.69
N ASN A 27 -11.78 -1.47 25.74
CA ASN A 27 -12.99 -2.05 26.32
C ASN A 27 -13.86 -1.02 27.05
N SER A 28 -13.28 0.07 27.56
CA SER A 28 -14.01 1.17 28.19
C SER A 28 -14.74 2.06 27.18
N SER A 29 -14.30 2.07 25.92
CA SER A 29 -14.96 2.82 24.83
C SER A 29 -16.32 2.24 24.41
N GLY A 30 -16.77 1.17 25.05
CA GLY A 30 -18.07 0.54 24.81
C GLY A 30 -18.17 -0.31 23.54
N PRO A 31 -17.18 -1.15 23.20
CA PRO A 31 -17.30 -2.06 22.07
C PRO A 31 -18.41 -3.09 22.34
N SER A 32 -19.07 -3.56 21.27
CA SER A 32 -20.15 -4.56 21.37
C SER A 32 -19.72 -5.87 22.08
N CYS A 33 -18.43 -6.21 22.03
CA CYS A 33 -17.86 -7.32 22.77
C CYS A 33 -16.49 -6.95 23.36
N PRO A 34 -16.21 -7.29 24.64
CA PRO A 34 -14.89 -7.12 25.21
C PRO A 34 -13.85 -7.91 24.43
N ARG A 35 -12.69 -7.30 24.21
CA ARG A 35 -11.56 -7.95 23.53
C ARG A 35 -10.46 -8.28 24.53
N ASP A 36 -9.85 -9.43 24.31
CA ASP A 36 -8.66 -9.85 25.04
C ASP A 36 -7.40 -9.15 24.48
N VAL A 37 -6.38 -9.04 25.33
CA VAL A 37 -5.08 -8.47 25.00
C VAL A 37 -4.46 -9.18 23.80
N GLU A 38 -4.54 -10.51 23.72
CA GLU A 38 -3.97 -11.27 22.60
C GLU A 38 -4.68 -10.97 21.28
N CYS A 39 -6.00 -10.75 21.33
CA CYS A 39 -6.78 -10.39 20.14
C CYS A 39 -6.35 -9.02 19.59
N LEU A 40 -6.14 -8.03 20.46
CA LEU A 40 -5.67 -6.70 20.04
C LEU A 40 -4.24 -6.74 19.50
N LYS A 41 -3.34 -7.46 20.17
CA LYS A 41 -1.97 -7.69 19.69
C LYS A 41 -1.97 -8.32 18.29
N ARG A 42 -2.75 -9.39 18.11
CA ARG A 42 -2.89 -10.08 16.83
C ARG A 42 -3.46 -9.18 15.74
N CYS A 43 -4.47 -8.37 16.07
CA CYS A 43 -5.05 -7.40 15.16
C CYS A 43 -3.98 -6.40 14.68
N TYR A 44 -3.25 -5.80 15.60
CA TYR A 44 -2.16 -4.86 15.30
C TYR A 44 -1.06 -5.49 14.44
N ASP A 45 -0.62 -6.71 14.78
CA ASP A 45 0.41 -7.40 14.01
C ASP A 45 -0.05 -7.76 12.60
N ASN A 46 -1.30 -8.19 12.44
CA ASN A 46 -1.90 -8.43 11.14
C ASN A 46 -1.99 -7.14 10.34
N ARG A 47 -2.41 -6.05 10.95
CA ARG A 47 -2.50 -4.74 10.29
C ARG A 47 -1.13 -4.26 9.81
N LYS A 48 -0.09 -4.37 10.65
CA LYS A 48 1.30 -4.08 10.24
C LYS A 48 1.75 -4.93 9.06
N LYS A 49 1.40 -6.22 9.04
CA LYS A 49 1.74 -7.12 7.91
C LYS A 49 1.06 -6.67 6.62
N LEU A 50 -0.22 -6.31 6.70
CA LEU A 50 -0.97 -5.80 5.54
C LEU A 50 -0.41 -4.46 5.06
N LEU A 51 -0.07 -3.55 5.97
CA LEU A 51 0.56 -2.28 5.63
C LEU A 51 1.87 -2.48 4.86
N ARG A 52 2.78 -3.33 5.37
CA ARG A 52 4.04 -3.65 4.68
C ARG A 52 3.81 -4.27 3.30
N ARG A 53 2.83 -5.15 3.18
CA ARG A 53 2.45 -5.75 1.90
C ARG A 53 2.01 -4.67 0.93
N SER A 54 1.17 -3.74 1.38
CA SER A 54 0.64 -2.68 0.53
C SER A 54 1.73 -1.71 0.06
N VAL A 55 2.57 -1.25 0.99
CA VAL A 55 3.70 -0.38 0.63
C VAL A 55 4.67 -1.08 -0.33
N ALA A 56 5.00 -2.35 -0.09
CA ALA A 56 5.84 -3.12 -0.99
C ALA A 56 5.18 -3.35 -2.37
N PHE A 57 3.86 -3.50 -2.43
CA PHE A 57 3.13 -3.61 -3.69
C PHE A 57 3.18 -2.29 -4.45
N GLN A 58 2.86 -1.17 -3.82
CA GLN A 58 2.95 0.16 -4.42
C GLN A 58 4.34 0.44 -4.96
N ARG A 59 5.37 0.11 -4.18
CA ARG A 59 6.77 0.24 -4.58
C ARG A 59 7.09 -0.65 -5.79
N ARG A 60 6.66 -1.90 -5.79
CA ARG A 60 6.85 -2.81 -6.94
C ARG A 60 6.18 -2.29 -8.20
N GLU A 61 4.94 -1.82 -8.11
CA GLU A 61 4.22 -1.30 -9.27
C GLU A 61 4.88 -0.03 -9.82
N LEU A 62 5.47 0.80 -8.95
CA LEU A 62 6.27 1.95 -9.36
C LEU A 62 7.51 1.55 -10.16
N TYR A 63 8.26 0.53 -9.72
CA TYR A 63 9.45 0.05 -10.43
C TYR A 63 9.13 -0.93 -11.57
N ARG A 64 7.86 -1.16 -11.89
CA ARG A 64 7.48 -2.14 -12.90
C ARG A 64 7.82 -1.61 -14.30
N THR A 65 8.88 -2.13 -14.89
CA THR A 65 9.28 -1.78 -16.25
C THR A 65 8.49 -2.59 -17.27
N GLY A 66 7.80 -1.91 -18.21
CA GLY A 66 7.03 -2.58 -19.26
C GLY A 66 6.15 -1.68 -20.13
N GLY A 67 6.36 -0.35 -20.10
CA GLY A 67 5.65 0.62 -20.94
C GLY A 67 4.18 0.90 -20.60
N GLY A 68 3.61 0.21 -19.61
CA GLY A 68 2.24 0.45 -19.13
C GLY A 68 2.19 1.34 -17.88
N LEU A 69 1.06 2.02 -17.66
CA LEU A 69 0.83 2.79 -16.44
C LEU A 69 0.88 1.88 -15.19
N PRO A 70 1.48 2.34 -14.07
CA PRO A 70 1.44 1.63 -12.80
C PRO A 70 0.01 1.39 -12.35
N ASN A 71 -0.32 0.14 -11.96
CA ASN A 71 -1.63 -0.18 -11.42
C ASN A 71 -1.65 0.07 -9.90
N VAL A 72 -1.81 1.32 -9.50
CA VAL A 72 -1.90 1.73 -8.09
C VAL A 72 -3.37 1.75 -7.67
N THR A 73 -4.02 0.59 -7.65
CA THR A 73 -5.43 0.47 -7.22
C THR A 73 -5.59 -0.19 -5.85
N GLU A 74 -4.52 -0.31 -5.07
CA GLU A 74 -4.65 -0.84 -3.71
C GLU A 74 -5.48 0.10 -2.84
N LYS A 75 -6.56 -0.46 -2.29
CA LYS A 75 -7.43 0.25 -1.35
C LYS A 75 -6.67 0.46 -0.05
N LYS A 76 -6.42 1.72 0.27
CA LYS A 76 -5.92 2.12 1.57
C LYS A 76 -7.04 1.98 2.58
N GLU A 77 -6.79 1.20 3.62
CA GLU A 77 -7.78 0.98 4.67
C GLU A 77 -7.71 2.16 5.67
N PRO A 78 -8.84 2.52 6.30
CA PRO A 78 -8.87 3.62 7.25
C PRO A 78 -7.87 3.36 8.39
N GLY A 79 -7.09 4.39 8.73
CA GLY A 79 -6.07 4.32 9.77
C GLY A 79 -4.70 3.79 9.34
N ASP A 80 -4.49 3.42 8.07
CA ASP A 80 -3.15 3.06 7.59
C ASP A 80 -2.15 4.23 7.70
N ASP A 81 -2.61 5.46 7.53
CA ASP A 81 -1.79 6.67 7.73
C ASP A 81 -1.28 6.81 9.16
N LEU A 82 -2.19 6.62 10.12
CA LEU A 82 -1.84 6.64 11.54
C LEU A 82 -0.92 5.47 11.88
N LEU A 83 -1.15 4.30 11.30
CA LEU A 83 -0.27 3.15 11.53
C LEU A 83 1.12 3.38 10.94
N LEU A 84 1.21 4.01 9.76
CA LEU A 84 2.48 4.33 9.12
C LEU A 84 3.27 5.35 9.95
N SER A 85 2.59 6.32 10.58
CA SER A 85 3.27 7.34 11.41
C SER A 85 3.84 6.81 12.71
N ILE A 86 3.24 5.74 13.28
CA ILE A 86 3.72 5.13 14.54
C ILE A 86 4.69 3.96 14.31
N VAL A 87 4.65 3.31 13.15
CA VAL A 87 5.54 2.18 12.84
C VAL A 87 6.90 2.73 12.39
N CYS A 88 7.98 2.04 12.78
CA CYS A 88 9.31 2.40 12.33
C CYS A 88 9.40 2.34 10.80
N ASP A 89 9.72 3.47 10.18
CA ASP A 89 9.83 3.65 8.73
C ASP A 89 10.73 2.58 8.06
N LYS A 90 11.90 2.32 8.66
CA LYS A 90 12.85 1.30 8.18
C LYS A 90 12.28 -0.12 8.14
N VAL A 91 11.29 -0.42 8.98
CA VAL A 91 10.61 -1.73 9.00
C VAL A 91 9.61 -1.85 7.84
N VAL A 92 9.14 -0.72 7.30
CA VAL A 92 8.17 -0.67 6.21
C VAL A 92 8.86 -0.48 4.87
N ASN A 93 9.74 0.51 4.75
CA ASN A 93 10.40 0.90 3.51
C ASN A 93 11.75 0.20 3.29
N GLY A 94 12.33 -0.40 4.33
CA GLY A 94 13.68 -0.96 4.29
C GLY A 94 14.74 0.08 4.60
N MET A 95 16.00 -0.23 4.27
CA MET A 95 17.10 0.72 4.36
C MET A 95 17.45 1.20 2.95
N ASP A 96 17.67 2.50 2.79
CA ASP A 96 18.16 3.05 1.54
C ASP A 96 19.57 2.56 1.27
N ASN A 97 19.81 2.06 0.06
CA ASN A 97 21.13 1.66 -0.38
C ASN A 97 21.52 2.54 -1.58
N PRO A 98 22.62 3.30 -1.50
CA PRO A 98 22.99 4.25 -2.54
C PRO A 98 23.51 3.59 -3.83
N VAL A 99 23.63 2.26 -3.85
CA VAL A 99 24.25 1.49 -4.95
C VAL A 99 23.24 0.58 -5.65
N ASP A 100 22.04 0.36 -5.09
CA ASP A 100 20.99 -0.39 -5.79
C ASP A 100 20.12 0.53 -6.67
N GLY A 101 19.56 -0.07 -7.72
CA GLY A 101 18.80 0.64 -8.75
C GLY A 101 17.41 1.13 -8.30
N ASP A 102 17.09 1.02 -7.01
CA ASP A 102 15.87 1.50 -6.38
C ASP A 102 16.09 2.70 -5.45
N ALA A 103 17.29 3.30 -5.43
CA ALA A 103 17.53 4.56 -4.74
C ALA A 103 16.54 5.65 -5.22
N ILE A 104 15.66 6.08 -4.31
CA ILE A 104 14.67 7.14 -4.60
C ILE A 104 15.41 8.47 -4.61
N GLU A 105 15.68 9.01 -5.80
CA GLU A 105 16.04 10.41 -5.92
C GLU A 105 14.83 11.25 -5.49
N LEU A 106 14.91 11.86 -4.32
CA LEU A 106 13.95 12.88 -3.89
C LEU A 106 14.01 14.02 -4.92
N ILE A 107 13.06 14.02 -5.86
CA ILE A 107 12.82 15.15 -6.75
C ILE A 107 12.30 16.30 -5.89
N SER A 108 13.23 17.04 -5.30
CA SER A 108 13.01 18.37 -4.75
C SER A 108 12.60 19.28 -5.91
N ASP A 109 11.33 19.68 -5.96
CA ASP A 109 10.80 20.86 -6.65
C ASP A 109 11.58 21.33 -7.89
N PHE A 110 11.35 20.70 -9.04
CA PHE A 110 11.63 21.33 -10.33
C PHE A 110 10.35 21.40 -11.15
N ALA A 111 9.94 22.65 -11.40
CA ALA A 111 8.79 23.06 -12.17
C ALA A 111 8.64 22.26 -13.46
N GLN A 112 7.39 21.89 -13.79
CA GLN A 112 7.07 21.29 -15.08
C GLN A 112 7.56 22.19 -16.23
N PRO A 113 8.32 21.68 -17.22
CA PRO A 113 8.38 22.36 -18.50
C PRO A 113 6.99 22.22 -19.15
N SER A 114 6.33 23.36 -19.35
CA SER A 114 5.08 23.44 -20.09
C SER A 114 5.28 22.88 -21.51
N PHE A 115 4.78 21.68 -21.77
CA PHE A 115 4.69 21.17 -23.13
C PHE A 115 3.46 21.80 -23.79
N GLN A 116 3.67 22.84 -24.61
CA GLN A 116 2.59 23.35 -25.45
C GLN A 116 2.29 22.32 -26.53
N LEU A 117 1.17 21.60 -26.39
CA LEU A 117 0.58 20.87 -27.52
C LEU A 117 0.04 21.90 -28.51
N THR A 118 0.73 22.09 -29.63
CA THR A 118 0.16 22.76 -30.80
C THR A 118 -0.89 21.85 -31.42
N LEU A 119 -2.14 22.33 -31.40
CA LEU A 119 -3.30 21.70 -32.03
C LEU A 119 -3.06 21.61 -33.55
N SER A 120 -2.75 20.42 -34.07
CA SER A 120 -2.83 20.14 -35.52
C SER A 120 -4.19 19.51 -35.82
N GLU A 121 -4.82 20.03 -36.87
CA GLU A 121 -6.21 19.87 -37.30
C GLU A 121 -6.76 18.44 -37.30
N GLN A 122 -8.03 18.33 -36.90
CA GLN A 122 -8.86 17.13 -36.95
C GLN A 122 -9.09 16.70 -38.42
N PRO A 123 -8.89 15.43 -38.80
CA PRO A 123 -9.61 14.88 -39.94
C PRO A 123 -11.05 14.55 -39.51
N ASP A 124 -12.00 15.16 -40.21
CA ASP A 124 -13.45 14.98 -40.11
C ASP A 124 -13.81 13.48 -40.22
N TYR A 125 -14.34 12.87 -39.15
CA TYR A 125 -14.78 11.49 -39.16
C TYR A 125 -16.30 11.45 -39.34
N ASP A 126 -16.73 10.99 -40.52
CA ASP A 126 -18.12 10.84 -40.95
C ASP A 126 -18.85 9.79 -40.08
N ASP A 127 -19.96 10.21 -39.46
CA ASP A 127 -20.79 9.49 -38.49
C ASP A 127 -21.70 8.41 -39.11
N ASN A 128 -21.32 7.76 -40.22
CA ASN A 128 -22.14 6.71 -40.84
C ASN A 128 -21.33 5.50 -41.32
N ILE A 129 -20.99 4.58 -40.40
CA ILE A 129 -20.77 3.17 -40.78
C ILE A 129 -21.71 2.29 -39.95
N GLU A 130 -22.73 1.77 -40.63
CA GLU A 130 -23.62 0.72 -40.16
C GLU A 130 -22.81 -0.53 -39.74
N ILE A 131 -22.96 -0.95 -38.49
CA ILE A 131 -22.50 -2.24 -38.01
C ILE A 131 -23.50 -3.30 -38.49
N ILE A 132 -23.19 -3.96 -39.61
CA ILE A 132 -23.93 -5.15 -40.05
C ILE A 132 -23.42 -6.34 -39.22
N TYR A 133 -24.28 -6.88 -38.35
CA TYR A 133 -24.01 -8.12 -37.64
C TYR A 133 -24.15 -9.30 -38.62
N GLU A 134 -23.04 -9.92 -39.02
CA GLU A 134 -23.04 -11.25 -39.63
C GLU A 134 -23.45 -12.29 -38.58
N ASN A 135 -24.75 -12.42 -38.34
CA ASN A 135 -25.36 -13.67 -37.94
C ASN A 135 -25.87 -14.33 -39.20
N ASP A 136 -25.13 -15.29 -39.77
CA ASP A 136 -25.68 -16.46 -40.48
C ASP A 136 -24.57 -17.27 -41.18
N VAL A 137 -23.85 -18.11 -40.45
CA VAL A 137 -23.51 -19.45 -40.95
C VAL A 137 -23.44 -20.40 -39.75
N LEU A 138 -24.54 -21.10 -39.48
CA LEU A 138 -24.59 -22.52 -39.09
C LEU A 138 -26.03 -22.90 -38.71
N LYS A 139 -26.89 -23.03 -39.72
CA LYS A 139 -28.08 -23.89 -39.66
C LYS A 139 -28.45 -24.37 -41.06
N LYS A 140 -28.43 -25.70 -41.22
CA LYS A 140 -28.88 -26.52 -42.38
C LYS A 140 -27.92 -26.48 -43.58
N MET A 141 -27.50 -27.58 -44.19
CA MET A 141 -28.01 -28.96 -44.30
C MET A 141 -26.85 -29.96 -44.24
#